data_AF-A0A925K3L1-F1
#
_entry.id   AF-A0A925K3L1-F1
#
_cell.length_a   1.000
_cell.length_b   1.000
_cell.length_c   1.000
_cell.angle_alpha   90.00
_cell.angle_beta   90.00
_cell.angle_gamma   90.00
#
_symmetry.space_group_name_H-M   'P 1'
#
loop_
_entity.id
_entity.type
_entity.pdbx_description
1 polymer ?
#
loop_
_entity_poly.entity_id
_entity_poly.type
_entity_poly.pdbx_seq_one_letter_code
_entity_poly.pdbx_strand_id
1 'polypeptide(L)'
;MLYNEKELLRMLLLLSDTQCWLNELATQCVYNLHPPAIKLVQAKTYRLGITALAHIVERHYHKTLRHPGTGKFNIPLAAIIDYIKEAGTLEAIPVKGNINFRRCMQLPEAVGTGKSGEPAYRIVVITDPGGNIITAYPE
;
A
#
# COMPACT_ATOMS: atom_id res chain seq x y z
N MET A 1 -14.62 -11.17 22.59
CA MET A 1 -15.22 -11.40 21.25
C MET A 1 -14.24 -12.25 20.46
N LEU A 2 -14.66 -13.41 19.95
CA LEU A 2 -13.80 -14.24 19.08
C LEU A 2 -13.63 -13.52 17.73
N TYR A 3 -12.38 -13.28 17.36
CA TYR A 3 -12.01 -12.67 16.09
C TYR A 3 -12.33 -13.63 14.93
N ASN A 4 -13.30 -13.26 14.07
CA ASN A 4 -13.65 -14.03 12.88
C ASN A 4 -12.94 -13.48 11.65
N GLU A 5 -11.73 -13.97 11.42
CA GLU A 5 -10.85 -13.56 10.31
C GLU A 5 -11.54 -13.65 8.94
N LYS A 6 -12.44 -14.63 8.76
CA LYS A 6 -13.17 -14.83 7.49
C LYS A 6 -14.22 -13.75 7.22
N GLU A 7 -14.92 -13.29 8.26
CA GLU A 7 -15.86 -12.16 8.15
C GLU A 7 -15.12 -10.85 7.91
N LEU A 8 -13.99 -10.64 8.60
CA LEU A 8 -13.14 -9.48 8.38
C LEU A 8 -12.63 -9.42 6.93
N LEU A 9 -12.13 -10.54 6.39
CA LEU A 9 -11.66 -10.61 5.00
C LEU A 9 -12.78 -10.31 4.00
N ARG A 10 -14.00 -10.82 4.24
CA ARG A 10 -15.17 -10.52 3.39
C ARG A 10 -15.56 -9.05 3.43
N MET A 11 -15.56 -8.44 4.62
CA MET A 11 -15.82 -7.01 4.77
C MET A 11 -14.75 -6.17 4.06
N LEU A 12 -13.48 -6.54 4.18
CA LEU A 12 -12.38 -5.85 3.50
C LEU A 12 -12.53 -5.89 1.98
N LEU A 13 -12.92 -7.03 1.41
CA LEU A 13 -13.18 -7.17 -0.02
C LEU A 13 -14.38 -6.32 -0.47
N LEU A 14 -15.49 -6.33 0.27
CA LEU A 14 -16.65 -5.50 -0.05
C LEU A 14 -16.33 -4.00 -0.04
N LEU A 15 -15.60 -3.56 0.99
CA LEU A 15 -15.12 -2.17 1.08
C LEU A 15 -14.13 -1.87 -0.05
N SER A 16 -13.37 -2.87 -0.49
CA SER A 16 -12.45 -2.77 -1.62
C SER A 16 -13.18 -2.44 -2.92
N ASP A 17 -14.17 -3.25 -3.24
CA ASP A 17 -14.97 -3.11 -4.45
C ASP A 17 -15.73 -1.77 -4.43
N THR A 18 -16.27 -1.40 -3.27
CA THR A 18 -16.99 -0.12 -3.09
C THR A 18 -16.08 1.08 -3.28
N GLN A 19 -14.87 1.09 -2.71
CA GLN A 19 -13.93 2.18 -2.93
C GLN A 19 -13.42 2.21 -4.37
N CYS A 20 -13.29 1.06 -5.04
CA CYS A 20 -12.90 0.99 -6.44
C CYS A 20 -13.95 1.71 -7.30
N TRP A 21 -15.23 1.39 -7.08
CA TRP A 21 -16.36 2.08 -7.71
C TRP A 21 -16.39 3.59 -7.40
N LEU A 22 -16.17 3.98 -6.14
CA LEU A 22 -16.10 5.40 -5.75
C LEU A 22 -14.90 6.13 -6.40
N ASN A 23 -13.76 5.45 -6.56
CA ASN A 23 -12.59 6.02 -7.22
C ASN A 23 -12.85 6.19 -8.72
N GLU A 24 -13.55 5.25 -9.36
CA GLU A 24 -13.98 5.38 -10.76
C GLU A 24 -14.93 6.57 -10.94
N LEU A 25 -15.93 6.72 -10.05
CA LEU A 25 -16.81 7.88 -10.03
C LEU A 25 -16.05 9.19 -9.81
N ALA A 26 -15.16 9.24 -8.81
CA ALA A 26 -14.34 10.42 -8.54
C ALA A 26 -13.43 10.76 -9.73
N THR A 27 -12.87 9.74 -10.39
CA THR A 27 -12.06 9.89 -11.61
C THR A 27 -12.89 10.50 -12.73
N GLN A 28 -14.12 10.02 -12.95
CA GLN A 28 -15.06 10.62 -13.91
C GLN A 28 -15.39 12.06 -13.54
N CYS A 29 -15.60 12.39 -12.26
CA CYS A 29 -15.80 13.78 -11.82
C CYS A 29 -14.57 14.65 -12.08
N VAL A 30 -13.36 14.14 -11.84
CA VAL A 30 -12.10 14.86 -12.09
C VAL A 30 -11.85 15.08 -13.59
N TYR A 31 -12.23 14.13 -14.46
CA TYR A 31 -12.19 14.30 -15.91
C TYR A 31 -13.06 15.46 -16.41
N ASN A 32 -14.09 15.85 -15.64
CA ASN A 32 -14.94 16.99 -15.94
C ASN A 32 -14.42 18.32 -15.36
N LEU A 33 -13.29 18.32 -14.65
CA LEU A 33 -12.69 19.54 -14.10
C LEU A 33 -11.79 20.24 -15.12
N HIS A 34 -11.73 21.57 -15.04
CA HIS A 34 -10.78 22.37 -15.81
C HIS A 34 -9.31 22.05 -15.42
N PRO A 35 -8.36 22.03 -16.37
CA PRO A 35 -6.98 21.58 -16.15
C PRO A 35 -6.22 22.19 -14.94
N PRO A 36 -6.40 23.48 -14.57
CA PRO A 36 -5.76 24.05 -13.39
C PRO A 36 -6.28 23.45 -12.07
N ALA A 37 -7.56 23.07 -12.01
CA ALA A 37 -8.17 22.47 -10.82
C ALA A 37 -7.66 21.04 -10.59
N ILE A 38 -7.36 20.30 -11.65
CA ILE A 38 -6.80 18.93 -11.57
C ILE A 38 -5.49 18.91 -10.77
N LYS A 39 -4.60 19.90 -11.00
CA LYS A 39 -3.31 20.03 -10.28
C LYS A 39 -3.47 20.25 -8.76
N LEU A 40 -4.55 20.90 -8.33
CA LEU A 40 -4.81 21.17 -6.91
C LEU A 40 -5.26 19.91 -6.14
N VAL A 41 -5.90 18.96 -6.82
CA VAL A 41 -6.39 17.71 -6.23
C VAL A 41 -5.29 16.63 -6.21
N GLN A 42 -4.39 16.63 -7.20
CA GLN A 42 -3.28 15.68 -7.32
C GLN A 42 -2.16 15.88 -6.29
N ALA A 43 -2.01 17.08 -5.73
CA ALA A 43 -0.82 17.46 -4.97
C ALA A 43 -0.82 17.02 -3.48
N LYS A 44 -1.78 16.22 -2.99
CA LYS A 44 -2.05 16.17 -1.53
C LYS A 44 -2.14 14.82 -0.84
N THR A 45 -2.01 13.66 -1.50
CA THR A 45 -2.48 12.43 -0.85
C THR A 45 -1.42 11.34 -0.73
N TYR A 46 -0.75 11.26 0.41
CA TYR A 46 -0.14 9.99 0.85
C TYR A 46 -1.23 9.09 1.43
N ARG A 47 -1.95 8.40 0.54
CA ARG A 47 -3.18 7.67 0.88
C ARG A 47 -3.01 6.17 0.65
N LEU A 48 -3.33 5.38 1.68
CA LEU A 48 -3.48 3.94 1.55
C LEU A 48 -4.90 3.63 1.06
N GLY A 49 -5.03 3.38 -0.24
CA GLY A 49 -6.28 2.90 -0.83
C GLY A 49 -6.52 1.43 -0.46
N ILE A 50 -7.78 1.03 -0.41
CA ILE A 50 -8.17 -0.35 -0.10
C ILE A 50 -7.69 -1.36 -1.16
N THR A 51 -7.60 -0.96 -2.44
CA THR A 51 -7.02 -1.78 -3.51
C THR A 51 -5.55 -2.08 -3.23
N ALA A 52 -4.80 -1.08 -2.79
CA ALA A 52 -3.39 -1.25 -2.40
C ALA A 52 -3.26 -2.09 -1.12
N LEU A 53 -4.16 -1.90 -0.14
CA LEU A 53 -4.20 -2.73 1.05
C LEU A 53 -4.50 -4.21 0.71
N ALA A 54 -5.48 -4.48 -0.15
CA ALA A 54 -5.79 -5.81 -0.65
C ALA A 54 -4.58 -6.43 -1.37
N HIS A 55 -3.91 -5.66 -2.24
CA HIS A 55 -2.68 -6.09 -2.89
C HIS A 55 -1.58 -6.45 -1.89
N ILE A 56 -1.35 -5.63 -0.87
CA ILE A 56 -0.36 -5.88 0.19
C ILE A 56 -0.69 -7.16 0.95
N VAL A 57 -1.95 -7.36 1.34
CA VAL A 57 -2.39 -8.56 2.05
C VAL A 57 -2.26 -9.81 1.17
N GLU A 58 -2.63 -9.73 -0.10
CA GLU A 58 -2.56 -10.87 -1.02
C GLU A 58 -1.12 -11.27 -1.35
N ARG A 59 -0.24 -10.29 -1.61
CA ARG A 59 1.12 -10.54 -2.08
C ARG A 59 2.18 -10.57 -0.99
N HIS A 60 2.02 -9.80 0.07
CA HIS A 60 3.09 -9.51 1.01
C HIS A 60 2.78 -9.91 2.45
N TYR A 61 1.58 -10.42 2.76
CA TYR A 61 1.31 -10.94 4.11
C TYR A 61 1.62 -12.44 4.20
N HIS A 62 2.34 -12.87 5.24
CA HIS A 62 2.86 -14.26 5.34
C HIS A 62 1.77 -15.33 5.33
N LYS A 63 0.54 -15.01 5.74
CA LYS A 63 -0.58 -15.96 5.80
C LYS A 63 -1.16 -16.29 4.42
N THR A 64 -0.68 -15.66 3.35
CA THR A 64 -1.15 -15.87 1.97
C THR A 64 -0.09 -16.54 1.11
N LEU A 65 -0.34 -17.80 0.70
CA LEU A 65 0.59 -18.64 -0.09
C LEU A 65 0.60 -18.36 -1.60
N ARG A 66 -0.11 -17.33 -2.10
CA ARG A 66 -0.30 -17.11 -3.55
C ARG A 66 0.97 -16.67 -4.31
N HIS A 67 1.97 -16.14 -3.63
CA HIS A 67 3.14 -15.52 -4.27
C HIS A 67 4.43 -15.86 -3.51
N PRO A 68 5.15 -16.94 -3.87
CA PRO A 68 6.34 -17.40 -3.13
C PRO A 68 7.60 -16.56 -3.39
N GLY A 69 7.68 -15.82 -4.50
CA GLY A 69 8.85 -14.99 -4.87
C GLY A 69 8.77 -13.53 -4.39
N THR A 70 7.88 -13.21 -3.46
CA THR A 70 7.70 -11.85 -2.92
C THR A 70 8.06 -11.83 -1.44
N GLY A 71 8.62 -10.69 -0.99
CA GLY A 71 8.87 -10.50 0.44
C GLY A 71 7.56 -10.60 1.24
N LYS A 72 7.63 -11.19 2.43
CA LYS A 72 6.49 -11.48 3.29
C LYS A 72 6.65 -10.86 4.67
N PHE A 73 5.71 -10.02 5.07
CA PHE A 73 5.61 -9.48 6.41
C PHE A 73 5.26 -10.60 7.39
N ASN A 74 6.00 -10.68 8.49
CA ASN A 74 5.72 -11.59 9.60
C ASN A 74 5.13 -10.85 10.83
N ILE A 75 4.90 -9.54 10.70
CA ILE A 75 4.30 -8.68 11.72
C ILE A 75 2.78 -8.53 11.53
N PRO A 76 2.02 -8.13 12.57
CA PRO A 76 0.58 -7.90 12.45
C PRO A 76 0.22 -6.82 11.42
N LEU A 77 -0.90 -6.99 10.73
CA LEU A 77 -1.36 -6.03 9.71
C LEU A 77 -1.49 -4.59 10.24
N ALA A 78 -1.89 -4.41 11.50
CA ALA A 78 -1.95 -3.09 12.13
C ALA A 78 -0.56 -2.41 12.16
N ALA A 79 0.49 -3.13 12.54
CA ALA A 79 1.85 -2.61 12.56
C ALA A 79 2.33 -2.27 11.13
N ILE A 80 2.00 -3.08 10.13
CA ILE A 80 2.29 -2.77 8.71
C ILE A 80 1.65 -1.43 8.32
N ILE A 81 0.38 -1.23 8.68
CA ILE A 81 -0.35 0.01 8.36
C ILE A 81 0.28 1.22 9.06
N ASP A 82 0.67 1.10 10.32
CA ASP A 82 1.28 2.19 11.08
C ASP A 82 2.66 2.57 10.50
N TYR A 83 3.50 1.59 10.18
CA TYR A 83 4.76 1.87 9.48
C TYR A 83 4.56 2.47 8.08
N ILE A 84 3.53 2.04 7.34
CA ILE A 84 3.19 2.68 6.06
C ILE A 84 2.88 4.15 6.28
N LYS A 85 2.06 4.50 7.28
CA LYS A 85 1.71 5.91 7.59
C LYS A 85 2.94 6.72 7.98
N GLU A 86 3.76 6.19 8.89
CA GLU A 86 5.00 6.84 9.33
C GLU A 86 5.96 7.06 8.16
N ALA A 87 6.06 6.10 7.24
CA ALA A 87 6.90 6.22 6.05
C ALA A 87 6.48 7.39 5.15
N GLY A 88 5.25 7.89 5.26
CA GLY A 88 4.78 9.08 4.54
C GLY A 88 5.53 10.37 4.90
N THR A 89 6.20 10.40 6.06
CA THR A 89 7.04 11.53 6.49
C THR A 89 8.43 11.53 5.87
N LEU A 90 8.82 10.42 5.24
CA LEU A 90 10.14 10.26 4.62
C LEU A 90 10.19 10.88 3.23
N GLU A 91 11.41 11.22 2.81
CA GLU A 91 11.66 11.70 1.46
C GLU A 91 11.31 10.64 0.41
N ALA A 92 10.65 11.09 -0.66
CA ALA A 92 10.25 10.25 -1.78
C ALA A 92 11.36 10.18 -2.82
N ILE A 93 11.84 8.98 -3.11
CA ILE A 93 12.92 8.75 -4.09
C ILE A 93 12.31 8.18 -5.38
N PRO A 94 12.61 8.72 -6.58
CA PRO A 94 12.13 8.15 -7.83
C PRO A 94 12.54 6.67 -8.00
N VAL A 95 11.62 5.83 -8.49
CA VAL A 95 11.90 4.44 -8.82
C VAL A 95 12.50 4.36 -10.21
N LYS A 96 13.68 3.75 -10.35
CA LYS A 96 14.35 3.60 -11.64
C LYS A 96 13.46 2.83 -12.63
N GLY A 97 13.21 3.42 -13.80
CA GLY A 97 12.50 2.78 -14.90
C GLY A 97 10.98 2.94 -14.91
N ASN A 98 10.40 3.72 -13.97
CA ASN A 98 9.00 4.14 -14.04
C ASN A 98 8.80 5.52 -13.37
N ILE A 99 7.57 6.02 -13.37
CA ILE A 99 7.20 7.34 -12.84
C ILE A 99 6.88 7.34 -11.33
N ASN A 100 7.00 6.19 -10.66
CA ASN A 100 6.59 6.05 -9.27
C ASN A 100 7.71 6.49 -8.32
N PHE A 101 7.34 6.68 -7.06
CA PHE A 101 8.25 7.03 -5.99
C PHE A 101 8.30 5.92 -4.94
N ARG A 102 9.46 5.73 -4.31
CA ARG A 102 9.67 4.83 -3.18
C ARG A 102 10.00 5.63 -1.93
N ARG A 103 9.51 5.16 -0.80
CA ARG A 103 9.97 5.55 0.54
C ARG A 103 10.44 4.31 1.27
N CYS A 104 11.53 4.43 2.03
CA CYS A 104 12.15 3.29 2.69
C CYS A 104 12.38 3.60 4.16
N MET A 105 11.70 2.87 5.02
CA MET A 105 11.86 2.96 6.46
C MET A 105 12.73 1.82 6.95
N GLN A 106 13.80 2.14 7.65
CA GLN A 106 14.64 1.18 8.36
C GLN A 106 14.05 0.93 9.76
N LEU A 107 13.98 -0.33 10.16
CA LEU A 107 13.46 -0.75 11.46
C LEU A 107 14.54 -1.50 12.25
N PRO A 108 14.49 -1.45 13.60
CA PRO A 108 15.47 -2.12 14.46
C PRO A 108 15.26 -3.64 14.51
N GLU A 109 14.06 -4.12 14.21
CA GLU A 109 13.69 -5.53 14.23
C GLU A 109 13.25 -5.99 12.83
N ALA A 110 13.41 -7.30 12.58
CA ALA A 110 12.98 -7.89 11.32
C ALA A 110 11.44 -7.86 11.23
N VAL A 111 10.93 -7.30 10.13
CA VAL A 111 9.49 -7.18 9.85
C VAL A 111 8.95 -8.26 8.93
N GLY A 112 9.82 -9.15 8.47
CA GLY A 112 9.46 -10.18 7.53
C GLY A 112 10.67 -10.88 6.93
N THR A 113 10.42 -11.50 5.78
CA THR A 113 11.45 -12.05 4.92
C THR A 113 11.46 -11.30 3.59
N GLY A 114 12.65 -10.97 3.09
CA GLY A 114 12.84 -10.37 1.79
C GLY A 114 12.68 -11.40 0.67
N LYS A 115 12.80 -10.94 -0.59
CA LYS A 115 12.73 -11.83 -1.77
C LYS A 115 13.84 -12.89 -1.80
N SER A 116 14.97 -12.63 -1.16
CA SER A 116 16.08 -13.59 -1.02
C SER A 116 15.83 -14.67 0.03
N GLY A 117 14.74 -14.58 0.81
CA GLY A 117 14.49 -15.45 1.97
C GLY A 117 15.15 -14.97 3.26
N GLU A 118 16.00 -13.94 3.20
CA GLU A 118 16.67 -13.37 4.37
C GLU A 118 15.71 -12.49 5.21
N PRO A 119 15.96 -12.33 6.52
CA PRO A 119 15.22 -11.40 7.35
C PRO A 119 15.27 -9.98 6.78
N ALA A 120 14.11 -9.37 6.61
CA ALA A 120 13.94 -8.03 6.10
C ALA A 120 13.80 -7.03 7.26
N TYR A 121 14.59 -5.96 7.21
CA TYR A 121 14.63 -4.92 8.24
C TYR A 121 14.14 -3.57 7.70
N ARG A 122 13.64 -3.53 6.47
CA ARG A 122 13.08 -2.33 5.85
C ARG A 122 11.67 -2.57 5.38
N ILE A 123 10.88 -1.51 5.41
CA ILE A 123 9.60 -1.43 4.71
C ILE A 123 9.77 -0.47 3.55
N VAL A 124 9.43 -0.95 2.35
CA VAL A 124 9.40 -0.15 1.13
C VAL A 124 7.96 0.15 0.79
N VAL A 125 7.62 1.44 0.66
CA VAL A 125 6.31 1.89 0.19
C VAL A 125 6.47 2.53 -1.17
N ILE A 126 5.67 2.10 -2.14
CA ILE A 126 5.65 2.66 -3.50
C ILE A 126 4.39 3.50 -3.68
N THR A 127 4.55 4.72 -4.17
CA THR A 127 3.44 5.63 -4.51
C THR A 127 3.47 6.04 -5.97
N ASP A 128 2.29 6.31 -6.54
CA ASP A 128 2.17 6.96 -7.86
C ASP A 128 2.57 8.46 -7.78
N PRO A 129 2.63 9.19 -8.91
CA PRO A 129 2.89 10.62 -8.91
C PRO A 129 1.86 11.49 -8.15
N GLY A 130 0.66 10.98 -7.91
CA GLY A 130 -0.38 11.64 -7.10
C GLY A 130 -0.26 11.33 -5.60
N GLY A 131 0.74 10.54 -5.20
CA GLY A 131 0.99 10.12 -3.82
C GLY A 131 0.19 8.90 -3.36
N ASN A 132 -0.68 8.34 -4.20
CA ASN A 132 -1.46 7.16 -3.81
C ASN A 132 -0.53 5.97 -3.65
N ILE A 133 -0.67 5.26 -2.54
CA ILE A 133 0.11 4.04 -2.28
C ILE A 133 -0.34 2.98 -3.28
N ILE A 134 0.61 2.42 -4.01
CA ILE A 134 0.43 1.31 -4.96
C ILE A 134 0.66 -0.02 -4.25
N THR A 135 1.72 -0.11 -3.45
CA THR A 135 2.09 -1.31 -2.70
C THR A 135 3.05 -0.98 -1.56
N ALA A 136 3.20 -1.91 -0.63
CA ALA A 136 4.22 -1.92 0.39
C ALA A 136 4.71 -3.37 0.63
N TYR A 137 6.01 -3.53 0.88
CA TYR A 137 6.62 -4.84 1.08
C TYR A 137 7.88 -4.76 1.95
N PRO A 138 8.25 -5.86 2.63
CA PRO A 138 9.47 -5.92 3.40
C PRO A 138 10.68 -6.22 2.50
N GLU A 139 11.81 -5.59 2.79
CA GLU A 139 13.10 -5.70 2.09
C GLU A 139 14.31 -5.71 3.04
#